data_AF-A0A0G1D8S6-F1
#
_entry.id   AF-A0A0G1D8S6-F1
#
_cell.length_a   1.000
_cell.length_b   1.000
_cell.length_c   1.000
_cell.angle_alpha   90.00
_cell.angle_beta   90.00
_cell.angle_gamma   90.00
#
_symmetry.space_group_name_H-M   'P 1'
#
loop_
_entity.id
_entity.type
_entity.pdbx_description
1 polymer ?
#
loop_
_entity_poly.entity_id
_entity_poly.type
_entity_poly.pdbx_seq_one_letter_code
_entity_poly.pdbx_strand_id
1 'polypeptide(L)' 'MANFLEFLKQNYNGKSVAIVAHQAPQLALDVLLKGKTWGQAFVEDWRNNRAWQPEWDYLLE' A
#
# COMPACT_ATOMS: atom_id res chain seq x y z
N MET A 1 3.52 8.51 4.70
CA MET A 1 2.61 7.35 4.61
C MET A 1 2.23 6.81 5.99
N ALA A 2 3.18 6.55 6.90
CA ALA A 2 2.87 6.10 8.27
C ALA A 2 1.83 6.99 8.99
N ASN A 3 2.06 8.31 9.05
CA ASN A 3 1.08 9.25 9.64
C ASN A 3 -0.28 9.25 8.91
N PHE A 4 -0.32 8.91 7.62
CA PHE A 4 -1.57 8.79 6.88
C PHE A 4 -2.33 7.51 7.28
N LEU A 5 -1.63 6.41 7.52
CA LEU A 5 -2.23 5.19 8.05
C LEU A 5 -2.79 5.41 9.46
N GLU A 6 -2.06 6.13 10.32
CA GLU A 6 -2.58 6.55 11.64
C GLU A 6 -3.85 7.39 11.50
N PHE A 7 -3.85 8.36 10.59
CA PHE A 7 -5.04 9.16 10.27
C PHE A 7 -6.21 8.28 9.81
N LEU A 8 -5.98 7.30 8.93
CA LEU A 8 -7.02 6.38 8.48
C LEU A 8 -7.56 5.53 9.63
N LYS A 9 -6.69 5.00 10.49
CA LYS A 9 -7.10 4.21 11.65
C LYS A 9 -7.94 5.03 12.62
N GLN A 10 -7.56 6.27 12.90
CA GLN A 10 -8.30 7.13 13.82
C GLN A 10 -9.68 7.55 13.28
N ASN A 11 -9.79 7.81 11.98
CA ASN A 11 -10.99 8.45 11.40
C ASN A 11 -11.91 7.49 10.63
N TYR A 12 -11.40 6.33 10.21
CA TYR A 12 -12.10 5.40 9.31
C TYR A 12 -11.98 3.94 9.77
N ASN A 13 -11.66 3.67 11.04
CA ASN A 13 -11.60 2.29 11.56
C ASN A 13 -12.88 1.50 11.26
N GLY A 14 -12.73 0.25 10.82
CA GLY A 14 -13.86 -0.63 10.48
C GLY A 14 -14.55 -0.30 9.16
N LYS A 15 -14.08 0.70 8.40
CA LYS A 15 -14.59 1.02 7.05
C LYS A 15 -13.60 0.53 5.98
N SER A 16 -14.12 0.24 4.80
CA SER A 16 -13.30 0.04 3.59
C SER A 16 -12.95 1.41 2.99
N VAL A 17 -11.66 1.64 2.73
CA VAL A 17 -11.14 2.90 2.18
C VAL A 17 -10.44 2.62 0.86
N ALA A 18 -10.89 3.27 -0.23
CA ALA A 18 -10.18 3.26 -1.50
C ALA A 18 -9.16 4.40 -1.54
N ILE A 19 -7.92 4.11 -1.94
CA ILE A 19 -6.83 5.08 -2.06
C ILE A 19 -6.44 5.19 -3.53
N VAL A 20 -6.55 6.38 -4.12
CA VAL A 20 -6.08 6.67 -5.47
C VAL A 20 -4.77 7.44 -5.38
N ALA A 21 -3.67 6.82 -5.82
CA ALA A 21 -2.34 7.41 -5.67
C ALA A 21 -1.34 6.89 -6.73
N HIS A 22 -0.16 7.49 -6.78
CA HIS A 22 0.94 7.09 -7.66
C HIS A 22 1.72 5.86 -7.14
N GLN A 23 2.78 5.49 -7.85
CA GLN A 23 3.65 4.34 -7.55
C GLN A 23 4.26 4.39 -6.14
N ALA A 24 4.90 5.50 -5.76
CA ALA A 24 5.60 5.59 -4.48
C ALA A 24 4.68 5.38 -3.25
N PRO A 25 3.46 5.95 -3.20
CA PRO A 25 2.46 5.61 -2.20
C PRO A 25 2.14 4.11 -2.12
N GLN A 26 1.93 3.43 -3.25
CA GLN A 26 1.63 2.00 -3.28
C GLN A 26 2.79 1.16 -2.72
N LEU A 27 4.03 1.44 -3.14
CA LEU A 27 5.20 0.72 -2.63
C LEU A 27 5.42 0.95 -1.13
N ALA A 28 5.13 2.16 -0.64
CA ALA A 28 5.19 2.44 0.79
C ALA A 28 4.16 1.63 1.59
N LEU A 29 2.97 1.35 1.03
CA LEU A 29 1.99 0.46 1.66
C LEU A 29 2.48 -0.99 1.70
N ASP A 30 3.13 -1.48 0.64
CA ASP A 30 3.73 -2.82 0.63
C ASP A 30 4.82 -2.97 1.72
N VAL A 31 5.65 -1.94 1.92
CA VAL A 31 6.67 -1.94 2.98
C VAL A 31 6.02 -1.91 4.37
N LEU A 32 5.10 -0.97 4.60
CA LEU A 32 4.54 -0.73 5.92
C LEU A 32 3.54 -1.80 6.37
N LEU A 33 2.69 -2.29 5.45
CA LEU A 33 1.56 -3.16 5.78
C LEU A 33 1.80 -4.63 5.42
N LYS A 34 2.70 -4.93 4.49
CA LYS A 34 3.09 -6.32 4.17
C LYS A 34 4.48 -6.68 4.70
N GLY A 35 5.14 -5.76 5.41
CA GLY A 35 6.46 -5.98 6.01
C GLY A 35 7.59 -6.20 5.01
N LYS A 36 7.40 -5.81 3.74
CA LYS A 36 8.46 -5.93 2.72
C LYS A 36 9.62 -5.00 3.01
N THR A 37 10.82 -5.41 2.65
CA THR A 37 11.93 -4.46 2.51
C THR A 37 11.72 -3.57 1.28
N TRP A 38 12.34 -2.39 1.27
CA TRP A 38 12.32 -1.53 0.07
C TRP A 38 12.89 -2.24 -1.17
N GLY A 39 13.96 -3.01 -1.01
CA GLY A 39 14.55 -3.78 -2.12
C GLY A 39 13.55 -4.77 -2.72
N GLN A 40 12.84 -5.53 -1.88
CA GLN A 40 11.78 -6.43 -2.33
C GLN A 40 10.61 -5.67 -2.98
N ALA A 41 10.15 -4.57 -2.37
CA ALA A 41 9.07 -3.76 -2.93
C ALA A 41 9.40 -3.25 -4.35
N PHE A 42 10.64 -2.82 -4.59
CA PHE A 42 11.07 -2.39 -5.92
C PHE A 42 11.21 -3.55 -6.91
N VAL A 43 11.77 -4.69 -6.50
CA VAL A 43 11.93 -5.86 -7.37
C VAL A 43 10.56 -6.43 -7.78
N GLU A 44 9.62 -6.47 -6.84
CA GLU A 44 8.29 -7.02 -7.03
C GLU A 44 7.26 -6.02 -7.57
N ASP A 45 7.65 -4.76 -7.86
CA ASP A 45 6.74 -3.77 -8.46
C ASP A 45 6.18 -4.32 -9.78
N TRP A 46 4.85 -4.49 -9.82
CA TRP A 46 4.14 -5.04 -10.96
C TRP A 46 4.40 -4.26 -12.26
N ARG A 47 4.80 -2.98 -12.16
CA ARG A 47 5.15 -2.15 -13.31
C ARG A 47 6.36 -2.67 -14.08
N ASN A 48 7.32 -3.28 -13.39
CA ASN A 48 8.52 -3.85 -14.01
C ASN A 48 8.16 -5.03 -14.93
N ASN A 49 7.20 -5.84 -14.50
CA ASN A 49 6.78 -7.05 -15.20
C ASN A 49 5.46 -6.87 -15.97
N ARG A 50 4.91 -5.65 -16.00
CA ARG A 50 3.61 -5.30 -16.60
C ARG A 50 2.44 -6.18 -16.11
N ALA A 51 2.54 -6.66 -14.88
CA ALA A 51 1.56 -7.54 -14.24
C ALA A 51 0.44 -6.74 -13.57
N TRP A 52 -0.16 -5.79 -14.29
CA TRP A 52 -1.25 -4.98 -13.76
C TRP A 52 -2.43 -5.88 -13.33
N GLN A 53 -3.05 -5.52 -12.22
CA GLN A 53 -4.26 -6.16 -11.72
C GLN A 53 -5.26 -5.08 -11.25
N PRO A 54 -6.57 -5.40 -11.16
CA PRO A 54 -7.59 -4.40 -10.86
C PRO A 54 -7.51 -3.81 -9.46
N GLU A 55 -6.94 -4.53 -8.49
CA GLU A 55 -6.90 -4.10 -7.09
C GLU A 55 -5.65 -4.55 -6.33
N TRP A 56 -5.33 -3.84 -5.25
CA TRP A 56 -4.34 -4.24 -4.27
C TRP A 56 -4.90 -4.01 -2.88
N ASP A 57 -5.13 -5.10 -2.16
CA ASP A 57 -5.67 -5.05 -0.81
C ASP A 57 -4.57 -4.95 0.24
N TYR A 58 -4.89 -4.20 1.30
CA TYR A 58 -4.05 -4.02 2.47
C TYR A 58 -4.92 -4.08 3.72
N LEU A 59 -4.46 -4.80 4.73
CA LEU A 59 -5.07 -4.82 6.05
C LEU A 59 -4.31 -3.84 6.97
N LEU A 60 -5.06 -3.00 7.67
CA LEU A 60 -4.52 -2.06 8.66
C LEU A 60 -5.11 -2.42 10.04
N GLU A 61 -4.31 -3.14 10.83
CA GLU A 61 -4.67 -3.59 12.18
C GLU A 61 -4.71 -2.48 13.23
#